data_AF-W5NSG9-F1
#
_entry.id   AF-W5NSG9-F1
#
_cell.length_a   1.000
_cell.length_b   1.000
_cell.length_c   1.000
_cell.angle_alpha   90.00
_cell.angle_beta   90.00
_cell.angle_gamma   90.00
#
_symmetry.space_group_name_H-M   'P 1'
#
loop_
_entity.id
_entity.type
_entity.pdbx_description
1 polymer ?
#
loop_
_entity_poly.entity_id
_entity_poly.type
_entity_poly.pdbx_seq_one_letter_code
_entity_poly.pdbx_strand_id
1 'polypeptide(L)'
;MLLSSLPWVFLAFIFSGSSVAQRVTQDQPDISSQVGEVVTLSCRYETIQSRYNIFWYKQLPSGEMIYLIGQGSSSQNARYGRYSVNLQRSRKSISLTISDLELEDSAKYFCALWELTVLEVIGKAEQKPQSL
;
A
#
# COMPACT_ATOMS: atom_id res chain seq x y z
N MET A 1 -9.48 64.11 9.98
CA MET A 1 -8.50 63.20 10.62
C MET A 1 -8.65 61.85 9.94
N LEU A 2 -7.74 61.52 9.03
CA LEU A 2 -7.61 60.16 8.51
C LEU A 2 -7.03 59.31 9.64
N LEU A 3 -7.80 58.36 10.16
CA LEU A 3 -7.28 57.17 10.84
C LEU A 3 -7.75 55.98 9.99
N SER A 4 -6.96 55.49 9.03
CA SER A 4 -5.92 54.48 9.22
C SER A 4 -6.35 53.30 10.11
N SER A 5 -6.72 52.18 9.49
CA SER A 5 -6.10 50.85 9.69
C SER A 5 -7.06 49.72 9.29
N LEU A 6 -6.85 49.17 8.09
CA LEU A 6 -6.95 47.72 7.91
C LEU A 6 -5.50 47.20 8.02
N PRO A 7 -5.26 46.06 8.68
CA PRO A 7 -5.67 44.83 8.03
C PRO A 7 -6.50 43.97 8.98
N TRP A 8 -7.64 43.49 8.48
CA TRP A 8 -8.13 42.19 8.92
C TRP A 8 -6.94 41.24 8.83
N VAL A 9 -6.39 40.86 9.98
CA VAL A 9 -5.48 39.73 10.07
C VAL A 9 -6.33 38.54 9.64
N PHE A 10 -6.26 38.24 8.35
CA PHE A 10 -6.71 36.98 7.80
C PHE A 10 -5.95 35.93 8.59
N LEU A 11 -6.60 35.34 9.59
CA LEU A 11 -6.26 34.04 10.12
C LEU A 11 -6.43 33.08 8.95
N ALA A 12 -5.42 33.03 8.08
CA ALA A 12 -5.19 31.90 7.21
C ALA A 12 -4.85 30.76 8.16
N PHE A 13 -5.89 30.10 8.68
CA PHE A 13 -5.78 28.74 9.17
C PHE A 13 -5.30 27.94 7.97
N ILE A 14 -3.98 27.78 7.89
CA ILE A 14 -3.37 26.79 7.01
C ILE A 14 -3.88 25.47 7.58
N PHE A 15 -5.00 24.99 7.03
CA PHE A 15 -5.41 23.60 7.16
C PHE A 15 -4.28 22.78 6.55
N SER A 16 -3.28 22.45 7.37
CA SER A 16 -2.31 21.42 7.06
C SER A 16 -3.07 20.10 7.17
N GLY A 17 -3.86 19.80 6.14
CA GLY A 17 -4.45 18.49 5.98
C GLY A 17 -3.31 17.50 5.88
N SER A 18 -3.06 16.73 6.94
CA SER A 18 -2.15 15.59 6.88
C SER A 18 -2.86 14.50 6.09
N SER A 19 -2.60 14.43 4.79
CA SER A 19 -2.87 13.22 4.02
C SER A 19 -1.82 12.20 4.42
N VAL A 20 -2.23 11.12 5.11
CA VAL A 20 -1.37 9.95 5.27
C VAL A 20 -1.18 9.36 3.88
N ALA A 21 -0.04 9.64 3.26
CA ALA A 21 0.34 9.00 2.01
C ALA A 21 0.57 7.50 2.29
N GLN A 22 0.06 6.64 1.42
CA GLN A 22 0.34 5.21 1.48
C GLN A 22 1.85 5.01 1.46
N ARG A 23 2.39 4.29 2.44
CA ARG A 23 3.84 4.08 2.56
C ARG A 23 4.16 2.60 2.67
N VAL A 24 5.10 2.17 1.85
CA VAL A 24 5.73 0.85 1.91
C VAL A 24 7.22 1.04 2.12
N THR A 25 7.83 0.20 2.95
CA THR A 25 9.25 0.26 3.28
C THR A 25 9.86 -1.14 3.17
N GLN A 26 10.90 -1.25 2.34
CA GLN A 26 11.71 -2.45 2.12
C GLN A 26 13.15 -2.11 2.47
N ASP A 27 13.62 -2.52 3.65
CA ASP A 27 14.94 -2.14 4.18
C ASP A 27 16.06 -3.11 3.77
N GLN A 28 15.76 -4.10 2.95
CA GLN A 28 16.70 -5.13 2.51
C GLN A 28 17.26 -4.71 1.14
N PRO A 29 18.47 -4.13 1.07
CA PRO A 29 18.98 -3.58 -0.18
C PRO A 29 19.30 -4.68 -1.20
N ASP A 30 19.97 -5.74 -0.75
CA ASP A 30 20.33 -6.90 -1.56
C ASP A 30 20.36 -8.16 -0.69
N ILE A 31 19.90 -9.29 -1.24
CA ILE A 31 19.94 -10.61 -0.62
C ILE A 31 20.51 -11.60 -1.64
N SER A 32 21.51 -12.39 -1.22
CA SER A 32 22.07 -13.49 -2.01
C SER A 32 21.84 -14.82 -1.30
N SER A 33 21.53 -15.86 -2.08
CA SER A 33 21.23 -17.22 -1.62
C SER A 33 21.48 -18.19 -2.77
N GLN A 34 21.60 -19.48 -2.48
CA GLN A 34 21.91 -20.50 -3.47
C GLN A 34 20.63 -21.11 -4.07
N VAL A 35 20.76 -21.72 -5.26
CA VAL A 35 19.69 -22.49 -5.90
C VAL A 35 19.22 -23.60 -4.96
N GLY A 36 17.90 -23.80 -4.86
CA GLY A 36 17.27 -24.76 -3.96
C GLY A 36 17.07 -24.28 -2.52
N GLU A 37 17.69 -23.16 -2.12
CA GLU A 37 17.49 -22.57 -0.80
C GLU A 37 16.16 -21.81 -0.70
N VAL A 38 15.85 -21.35 0.52
CA VAL A 38 14.67 -20.57 0.84
C VAL A 38 15.08 -19.16 1.18
N VAL A 39 14.45 -18.16 0.55
CA VAL A 39 14.65 -16.75 0.87
C VAL A 39 13.37 -16.12 1.40
N THR A 40 13.52 -15.17 2.33
CA THR A 40 12.41 -14.39 2.87
C THR A 40 12.66 -12.90 2.71
N LEU A 41 11.81 -12.24 1.93
CA LEU A 41 11.79 -10.80 1.71
C LEU A 41 10.77 -10.17 2.66
N SER A 42 11.11 -9.03 3.25
CA SER A 42 10.30 -8.32 4.24
C SER A 42 9.83 -6.98 3.70
N CYS A 43 8.59 -6.65 4.02
CA CYS A 43 7.93 -5.41 3.64
C CYS A 43 7.16 -4.86 4.84
N ARG A 44 7.41 -3.60 5.19
CA ARG A 44 6.60 -2.85 6.16
C ARG A 44 5.65 -1.93 5.40
N TYR A 45 4.45 -1.74 5.92
CA TYR A 45 3.44 -0.90 5.28
C TYR A 45 2.74 -0.01 6.29
N GLU A 46 2.19 1.11 5.83
CA GLU A 46 1.42 2.03 6.64
C GLU A 46 0.08 2.30 5.97
N THR A 47 -0.99 1.95 6.69
CA THR A 47 -2.37 2.21 6.34
C THR A 47 -3.19 2.53 7.58
N ILE A 48 -4.26 3.30 7.40
CA ILE A 48 -5.34 3.51 8.37
C ILE A 48 -6.62 2.74 7.98
N GLN A 49 -6.66 2.20 6.76
CA GLN A 49 -7.84 1.50 6.24
C GLN A 49 -7.94 0.09 6.82
N SER A 50 -9.16 -0.36 7.07
CA SER A 50 -9.44 -1.73 7.50
C SER A 50 -9.41 -2.72 6.33
N ARG A 51 -9.70 -2.25 5.11
CA ARG A 51 -9.71 -3.04 3.88
C ARG A 51 -8.59 -2.59 2.96
N TYR A 52 -7.58 -3.45 2.85
CA TYR A 52 -6.45 -3.29 1.95
C TYR A 52 -6.01 -4.65 1.38
N ASN A 53 -5.23 -4.57 0.30
CA ASN A 53 -4.53 -5.68 -0.32
C ASN A 53 -3.05 -5.32 -0.43
N ILE A 54 -2.19 -6.33 -0.29
CA ILE A 54 -0.75 -6.19 -0.53
C ILE A 54 -0.35 -7.18 -1.61
N PHE A 55 0.43 -6.72 -2.57
CA PHE A 55 0.87 -7.49 -3.72
C PHE A 55 2.39 -7.55 -3.78
N TRP A 56 2.90 -8.70 -4.20
CA TRP A 56 4.31 -8.91 -4.50
C TRP A 56 4.52 -9.05 -6.00
N TYR A 57 5.53 -8.35 -6.50
CA TYR A 57 5.97 -8.39 -7.88
C TYR A 57 7.47 -8.69 -7.95
N LYS A 58 7.91 -9.35 -9.02
CA LYS A 58 9.32 -9.33 -9.44
C LYS A 58 9.48 -8.49 -10.71
N GLN A 59 10.52 -7.67 -10.73
CA GLN A 59 10.94 -6.91 -11.89
C GLN A 59 12.17 -7.58 -12.51
N LEU A 60 12.02 -8.03 -13.75
CA LEU A 60 13.12 -8.59 -14.52
C LEU A 60 14.15 -7.49 -14.90
N PRO A 61 15.39 -7.86 -15.28
CA PRO A 61 16.35 -6.90 -15.83
C PRO A 61 15.83 -6.11 -17.05
N SER A 62 14.86 -6.66 -17.79
CA SER A 62 14.16 -5.97 -18.89
C SER A 62 13.25 -4.82 -18.43
N GLY A 63 12.96 -4.72 -17.14
CA GLY A 63 11.98 -3.77 -16.57
C GLY A 63 10.55 -4.33 -16.49
N GLU A 64 10.30 -5.52 -17.06
CA GLU A 64 8.99 -6.19 -17.00
C GLU A 64 8.61 -6.53 -15.55
N MET A 65 7.38 -6.14 -15.17
CA MET A 65 6.81 -6.40 -13.85
C MET A 65 5.95 -7.66 -13.90
N ILE A 66 6.34 -8.69 -13.17
CA ILE A 66 5.62 -9.97 -13.06
C ILE A 66 4.94 -10.04 -11.70
N TYR A 67 3.62 -10.24 -11.71
CA TYR A 67 2.84 -10.51 -10.51
C TYR A 67 3.17 -11.89 -9.93
N LEU A 68 3.39 -11.95 -8.61
CA LEU A 68 3.70 -13.20 -7.90
C LEU A 68 2.52 -13.68 -7.05
N ILE A 69 2.10 -12.85 -6.09
CA ILE A 69 1.09 -13.22 -5.10
C ILE A 69 0.46 -11.99 -4.44
N GLY A 70 -0.78 -12.13 -3.99
CA GLY A 70 -1.56 -11.08 -3.33
C GLY A 70 -2.12 -11.55 -1.99
N GLN A 71 -2.23 -10.62 -1.05
CA GLN A 71 -2.69 -10.86 0.30
C GLN A 71 -3.74 -9.83 0.69
N GLY A 72 -4.96 -10.30 0.97
CA GLY A 72 -6.01 -9.48 1.54
C GLY A 72 -5.82 -9.26 3.05
N SER A 73 -6.16 -8.06 3.51
CA SER A 73 -6.16 -7.65 4.92
C SER A 73 -6.88 -8.63 5.86
N SER A 74 -7.97 -9.27 5.43
CA SER A 74 -8.74 -10.24 6.24
C SER A 74 -8.56 -11.70 5.81
N SER A 75 -7.71 -11.97 4.81
CA SER A 75 -7.51 -13.32 4.30
C SER A 75 -6.54 -14.11 5.17
N GLN A 76 -6.60 -15.44 5.10
CA GLN A 76 -5.50 -16.29 5.56
C GLN A 76 -4.25 -16.03 4.71
N ASN A 77 -3.09 -16.46 5.21
CA ASN A 77 -1.82 -16.30 4.50
C ASN A 77 -1.88 -17.01 3.14
N ALA A 78 -1.68 -16.24 2.07
CA ALA A 78 -1.72 -16.75 0.70
C ALA A 78 -0.51 -17.64 0.39
N ARG A 79 -0.73 -18.64 -0.46
CA ARG A 79 0.30 -19.49 -1.04
C ARG A 79 -0.03 -19.78 -2.50
N TYR A 80 0.98 -19.68 -3.36
CA TYR A 80 0.87 -19.99 -4.79
C TYR A 80 2.19 -20.57 -5.29
N GLY A 81 2.19 -21.85 -5.64
CA GLY A 81 3.41 -22.56 -6.03
C GLY A 81 4.52 -22.48 -4.96
N ARG A 82 5.70 -22.01 -5.39
CA ARG A 82 6.88 -21.80 -4.53
C ARG A 82 6.80 -20.54 -3.64
N TYR A 83 5.80 -19.68 -3.87
CA TYR A 83 5.61 -18.41 -3.15
C TYR A 83 4.61 -18.56 -1.99
N SER A 84 4.95 -17.99 -0.83
CA SER A 84 4.03 -17.88 0.31
C SER A 84 4.22 -16.57 1.03
N VAL A 85 3.18 -16.07 1.69
CA VAL A 85 3.26 -14.82 2.45
C VAL A 85 2.98 -15.03 3.94
N ASN A 86 3.53 -14.16 4.77
CA ASN A 86 3.21 -14.10 6.18
C ASN A 86 2.79 -12.68 6.58
N LEU A 87 1.47 -12.46 6.75
CA LEU A 87 0.93 -11.16 7.12
C LEU A 87 0.86 -11.01 8.66
N GLN A 88 1.66 -10.10 9.19
CA GLN A 88 1.66 -9.70 10.60
C GLN A 88 0.95 -8.35 10.78
N ARG A 89 -0.38 -8.41 10.88
CA ARG A 89 -1.26 -7.22 10.97
C ARG A 89 -0.89 -6.25 12.08
N SER A 90 -0.63 -6.77 13.29
CA SER A 90 -0.27 -5.96 14.46
C SER A 90 1.06 -5.22 14.31
N ARG A 91 1.96 -5.73 13.46
CA ARG A 91 3.28 -5.14 13.19
C ARG A 91 3.31 -4.35 11.89
N LYS A 92 2.17 -4.27 11.18
CA LYS A 92 2.06 -3.75 9.80
C LYS A 92 3.21 -4.23 8.91
N SER A 93 3.43 -5.53 8.95
CA SER A 93 4.52 -6.20 8.23
C SER A 93 3.99 -7.38 7.45
N ILE A 94 4.58 -7.63 6.30
CA ILE A 94 4.33 -8.80 5.45
C ILE A 94 5.65 -9.29 4.90
N SER A 95 5.87 -10.60 4.93
CA SER A 95 7.01 -11.22 4.27
C SER A 95 6.56 -12.08 3.09
N LEU A 96 7.39 -12.15 2.05
CA LEU A 96 7.31 -13.12 0.96
C LEU A 96 8.41 -14.16 1.17
N THR A 97 8.02 -15.42 1.26
CA THR A 97 8.95 -16.55 1.27
C THR A 97 8.90 -17.23 -0.09
N ILE A 98 10.07 -17.37 -0.72
CA ILE A 98 10.29 -18.10 -1.97
C ILE A 98 11.04 -19.37 -1.59
N SER A 99 10.41 -20.52 -1.83
CA SER A 99 11.02 -21.84 -1.60
C SER A 99 11.68 -22.36 -2.86
N ASP A 100 12.68 -23.24 -2.72
CA ASP A 100 13.33 -23.92 -3.85
C ASP A 100 13.79 -22.92 -4.93
N LEU A 101 14.66 -21.99 -4.54
CA LEU A 101 15.12 -20.89 -5.38
C LEU A 101 15.67 -21.35 -6.73
N GLU A 102 15.29 -20.66 -7.80
CA GLU A 102 15.76 -20.91 -9.16
C GLU A 102 16.63 -19.74 -9.68
N LEU A 103 17.42 -19.96 -10.74
CA LEU A 103 18.26 -18.89 -11.31
C LEU A 103 17.41 -17.71 -11.83
N GLU A 104 16.21 -18.01 -12.32
CA GLU A 104 15.19 -17.09 -12.83
C GLU A 104 14.54 -16.23 -11.73
N ASP A 105 14.83 -16.51 -10.45
CA ASP A 105 14.40 -15.71 -9.31
C ASP A 105 15.35 -14.53 -9.03
N SER A 106 16.50 -14.45 -9.71
CA SER A 106 17.42 -13.31 -9.64
C SER A 106 16.80 -12.06 -10.28
N ALA A 107 16.15 -11.23 -9.45
CA ALA A 107 15.36 -10.08 -9.87
C ALA A 107 15.25 -9.04 -8.75
N LYS A 108 14.72 -7.85 -9.07
CA LYS A 108 14.28 -6.89 -8.04
C LYS A 108 12.87 -7.26 -7.61
N TYR A 109 12.57 -7.19 -6.31
CA TYR A 109 11.26 -7.53 -5.78
C TYR A 109 10.58 -6.31 -5.16
N PHE A 110 9.30 -6.13 -5.48
CA PHE A 110 8.51 -4.98 -5.06
C PHE A 110 7.27 -5.41 -4.29
N CYS A 111 7.04 -4.75 -3.16
CA CYS A 111 5.83 -4.84 -2.37
C CYS A 111 4.95 -3.62 -2.65
N ALA A 112 3.67 -3.83 -2.95
CA ALA A 112 2.73 -2.78 -3.27
C ALA A 112 1.48 -2.87 -2.40
N LEU A 113 1.09 -1.75 -1.79
CA LEU A 113 -0.10 -1.64 -0.95
C LEU A 113 -1.22 -0.97 -1.75
N TRP A 114 -2.41 -1.57 -1.72
CA TRP A 114 -3.62 -1.03 -2.31
C TRP A 114 -4.73 -0.98 -1.26
N GLU A 115 -5.47 0.12 -1.23
CA GLU A 115 -6.52 0.37 -0.24
C GLU A 115 -7.79 0.88 -0.94
N LEU A 116 -8.96 0.55 -0.41
CA LEU A 116 -10.19 1.18 -0.89
C LEU A 116 -10.26 2.63 -0.34
N THR A 117 -10.24 3.62 -1.23
CA THR A 117 -10.34 5.04 -0.86
C THR A 117 -11.77 5.60 -0.91
N VAL A 118 -12.73 4.85 -1.45
CA VAL A 118 -14.13 5.29 -1.56
C VAL A 118 -14.91 4.89 -0.30
N LEU A 119 -15.24 5.88 0.53
CA LEU A 119 -16.41 5.79 1.42
C LEU A 119 -17.65 5.85 0.52
N GLU A 120 -18.48 4.80 0.52
CA GLU A 120 -19.83 4.89 -0.07
C GLU A 120 -20.59 6.01 0.64
N VAL A 121 -20.62 7.20 0.05
CA VAL A 121 -21.64 8.19 0.40
C VAL A 121 -22.93 7.66 -0.23
N ILE A 122 -23.71 6.89 0.53
CA ILE A 122 -25.09 6.54 0.16
C ILE A 122 -25.92 7.83 0.29
N GLY A 123 -25.74 8.74 -0.65
CA GLY A 123 -26.63 9.88 -0.83
C GLY A 123 -27.92 9.37 -1.44
N LYS A 124 -28.99 9.28 -0.66
CA LYS A 124 -30.33 9.15 -1.25
C LYS A 124 -30.57 10.39 -2.11
N ALA A 125 -30.82 10.20 -3.40
CA ALA A 125 -31.31 11.28 -4.23
C ALA A 125 -32.73 11.63 -3.77
N GLU A 126 -32.91 12.77 -3.10
CA GLU A 126 -34.23 13.35 -2.89
C GLU A 126 -34.68 14.06 -4.16
N GLN A 127 -35.83 13.65 -4.70
CA GLN A 127 -36.42 14.27 -5.87
C GLN A 127 -37.15 15.55 -5.42
N LYS A 128 -36.78 16.70 -6.02
CA LYS A 128 -37.48 17.97 -5.73
C LYS A 128 -38.93 17.88 -6.23
N PRO A 129 -39.94 18.20 -5.40
CA PRO A 129 -41.32 18.24 -5.87
C PRO A 129 -41.47 19.28 -6.98
N GLN A 130 -42.21 18.93 -8.04
CA GLN A 130 -42.66 19.94 -9.00
C GLN A 130 -43.62 20.89 -8.27
N SER A 131 -43.28 22.18 -8.28
CA SER A 131 -44.18 23.23 -7.85
C SER A 131 -45.34 23.31 -8.84
N LEU A 132 -46.57 23.12 -8.36
CA LEU A 132 -47.80 23.48 -9.05
C LEU A 132 -47.86 24.98 -9.31
#